data_AF-A0A7S4VEF6-F1
#
_entry.id   AF-A0A7S4VEF6-F1
#
_cell.length_a   1.000
_cell.length_b   1.000
_cell.length_c   1.000
_cell.angle_alpha   90.00
_cell.angle_beta   90.00
_cell.angle_gamma   90.00
#
_symmetry.space_group_name_H-M   'P 1'
#
loop_
_entity.id
_entity.type
_entity.pdbx_description
1 polymer ?
#
loop_
_entity_poly.entity_id
_entity_poly.type
_entity_poly.pdbx_seq_one_letter_code
_entity_poly.pdbx_strand_id
1 'polypeptide(L)'
;NEDNCVFSTDENACSLSSSAQRADVILDYDNIIRFFQLTEGSKDSTTRYVYAILGLVVDDSPCNLETSRWELLANTNCANPSNLMEETKNTFIQLLSDSGENPFVRDIQVGNEFCDTTGFNPAQIEVQVDGNCFKHVHPAHLSVFDMTDWSYSDAHPGNMQAEANGHEHPIRKWAENKTDEHPGWYLIYPSSHPSDPSFNHPISRWDTYRSKLDYIGRLGDTVQFRDLPNSLRAHEIATYYGVPLETLGPGVLVCGSFDEVPNDPSLGSIFDLRSPYQRTTFGGNFEQQREVVWSTIVLFEDDQLCQRMAWALAQILVVVAGSVMTEPFVGYYDIMVRNCFGNYRDVLREISYSPLMAEHLSYLDSRSHAYVYESNGQVTYADENFAREIMQLFTIGLVWLNQDGTPKLDANGKQIEVYSNEDIMSFARAWTGFRKYQDRGNIENEQACSTCNRQDPMFIDKDRRDVFPKSDLLGGYIGDRYPLCVDLPDKMFLRKGAKYRFLGSNPLPELMEDNDKFATDPTIKRMILDSGSGLYKKLYNNGVYLNTVIL
;
A
#
# COMPACT_ATOMS: atom_id res chain seq x y z
N ASN A 1 -7.81 -8.14 -14.14
CA ASN A 1 -6.41 -7.79 -13.79
C ASN A 1 -5.45 -8.64 -14.60
N GLU A 2 -5.62 -9.96 -14.67
CA GLU A 2 -4.70 -10.89 -15.38
C GLU A 2 -4.36 -10.57 -16.85
N ASP A 3 -5.28 -9.95 -17.59
CA ASP A 3 -5.06 -9.62 -19.01
C ASP A 3 -3.98 -8.51 -19.21
N ASN A 4 -3.68 -7.75 -18.16
CA ASN A 4 -2.61 -6.72 -18.13
C ASN A 4 -1.46 -7.11 -17.18
N CYS A 5 -1.50 -8.29 -16.54
CA CYS A 5 -0.40 -8.74 -15.69
C CYS A 5 0.72 -9.33 -16.54
N VAL A 6 1.93 -8.82 -16.39
CA VAL A 6 3.11 -9.33 -17.09
C VAL A 6 3.90 -10.25 -16.15
N PHE A 7 4.15 -11.48 -16.59
CA PHE A 7 5.07 -12.38 -15.89
C PHE A 7 6.50 -12.07 -16.33
N SER A 8 7.30 -11.48 -15.44
CA SER A 8 8.73 -11.29 -15.70
C SER A 8 9.47 -12.62 -15.52
N THR A 9 10.18 -13.06 -16.55
CA THR A 9 11.08 -14.22 -16.50
C THR A 9 12.53 -13.82 -16.26
N ASP A 10 12.79 -12.57 -15.92
CA ASP A 10 14.14 -12.11 -15.58
C ASP A 10 14.65 -12.92 -14.39
N GLU A 11 15.87 -13.46 -14.49
CA GLU A 11 16.49 -14.27 -13.42
C GLU A 11 16.57 -13.49 -12.09
N ASN A 12 16.43 -12.17 -12.15
CA ASN A 12 16.46 -11.26 -11.01
C ASN A 12 15.08 -10.83 -10.50
N ALA A 13 13.99 -11.26 -11.13
CA ALA A 13 12.63 -10.86 -10.75
C ALA A 13 12.31 -11.18 -9.28
N CYS A 14 12.81 -12.28 -8.73
CA CYS A 14 12.58 -12.64 -7.32
C CYS A 14 13.79 -12.40 -6.41
N SER A 15 14.80 -11.68 -6.89
CA SER A 15 16.05 -11.45 -6.16
C SER A 15 15.99 -10.14 -5.37
N LEU A 16 15.93 -10.22 -4.04
CA LEU A 16 16.21 -9.07 -3.16
C LEU A 16 17.66 -8.58 -3.27
N SER A 17 18.53 -9.21 -4.07
CA SER A 17 19.99 -9.05 -3.95
C SER A 17 20.78 -8.83 -5.24
N SER A 18 20.17 -8.85 -6.43
CA SER A 18 20.92 -8.67 -7.68
C SER A 18 20.17 -7.84 -8.73
N SER A 19 20.75 -6.66 -9.01
CA SER A 19 20.64 -5.90 -10.27
C SER A 19 19.47 -4.94 -10.55
N ALA A 20 18.90 -4.28 -9.55
CA ALA A 20 18.87 -2.81 -9.70
C ALA A 20 20.33 -2.37 -9.50
N GLN A 21 20.91 -1.56 -10.38
CA GLN A 21 22.30 -1.11 -10.25
C GLN A 21 22.56 -0.69 -8.79
N ARG A 22 23.54 -1.35 -8.13
CA ARG A 22 24.00 -0.98 -6.79
C ARG A 22 24.62 0.40 -6.89
N ALA A 23 23.80 1.42 -6.70
CA ALA A 23 24.27 2.78 -6.54
C ALA A 23 24.52 2.98 -5.04
N ASP A 24 25.81 2.99 -4.68
CA ASP A 24 26.26 3.30 -3.34
C ASP A 24 26.06 4.80 -3.09
N VAL A 25 25.37 5.12 -2.01
CA VAL A 25 25.16 6.46 -1.51
C VAL A 25 25.93 6.58 -0.21
N ILE A 26 27.06 7.29 -0.25
CA ILE A 26 27.84 7.56 0.95
C ILE A 26 27.17 8.72 1.67
N LEU A 27 26.81 8.53 2.94
CA LEU A 27 26.20 9.57 3.77
C LEU A 27 27.27 10.52 4.31
N ASP A 28 27.97 11.21 3.43
CA ASP A 28 28.95 12.25 3.77
C ASP A 28 28.35 13.67 3.71
N TYR A 29 29.14 14.67 4.07
CA TYR A 29 28.71 16.07 4.12
C TYR A 29 28.18 16.56 2.77
N ASP A 30 28.87 16.20 1.68
CA ASP A 30 28.56 16.69 0.34
C ASP A 30 27.28 16.04 -0.21
N ASN A 31 27.11 14.74 -0.01
CA ASN A 31 25.93 14.02 -0.47
C ASN A 31 24.68 14.36 0.34
N ILE A 32 24.80 14.64 1.65
CA ILE A 32 23.67 15.15 2.44
C ILE A 32 23.20 16.50 1.88
N ILE A 33 24.15 17.43 1.63
CA ILE A 33 23.84 18.73 1.02
C ILE A 33 23.27 18.55 -0.40
N ARG A 34 23.73 17.55 -1.14
CA ARG A 34 23.33 17.28 -2.52
C ARG A 34 21.85 16.96 -2.65
N PHE A 35 21.24 16.24 -1.71
CA PHE A 35 19.80 15.93 -1.75
C PHE A 35 18.94 17.18 -1.88
N PHE A 36 19.26 18.23 -1.11
CA PHE A 36 18.60 19.53 -1.22
C PHE A 36 18.93 20.21 -2.56
N GLN A 37 20.20 20.28 -2.95
CA GLN A 37 20.63 20.97 -4.18
C GLN A 37 20.02 20.40 -5.48
N LEU A 38 19.76 19.09 -5.53
CA LEU A 38 19.16 18.44 -6.69
C LEU A 38 17.67 18.71 -6.81
N THR A 39 17.01 19.07 -5.70
CA THR A 39 15.54 19.17 -5.62
C THR A 39 15.05 20.59 -5.36
N GLU A 40 15.94 21.50 -4.93
CA GLU A 40 15.66 22.93 -4.79
C GLU A 40 15.35 23.56 -6.16
N GLY A 41 14.19 24.21 -6.27
CA GLY A 41 13.82 24.97 -7.46
C GLY A 41 13.34 24.13 -8.66
N SER A 42 13.25 22.81 -8.52
CA SER A 42 12.56 21.96 -9.51
C SER A 42 11.07 22.32 -9.51
N LYS A 43 10.53 22.69 -10.67
CA LYS A 43 9.13 23.10 -10.82
C LYS A 43 8.13 21.97 -10.56
N ASP A 44 8.61 20.72 -10.64
CA ASP A 44 7.81 19.51 -10.63
C ASP A 44 8.16 18.56 -9.47
N SER A 45 9.07 18.96 -8.56
CA SER A 45 9.48 18.13 -7.41
C SER A 45 9.45 18.90 -6.08
N THR A 46 9.06 18.23 -5.01
CA THR A 46 9.17 18.77 -3.64
C THR A 46 10.63 18.81 -3.19
N THR A 47 11.09 19.94 -2.65
CA THR A 47 12.46 20.10 -2.10
C THR A 47 12.72 19.10 -0.98
N ARG A 48 13.89 18.44 -0.97
CA ARG A 48 14.27 17.44 0.04
C ARG A 48 15.15 18.01 1.14
N TYR A 49 14.87 17.63 2.37
CA TYR A 49 15.59 18.10 3.56
C TYR A 49 16.16 16.90 4.32
N VAL A 50 17.45 16.65 4.15
CA VAL A 50 18.17 15.53 4.79
C VAL A 50 19.22 16.09 5.73
N TYR A 51 19.28 15.56 6.96
CA TYR A 51 20.21 16.07 7.97
C TYR A 51 20.79 14.98 8.85
N ALA A 52 22.08 15.11 9.18
CA ALA A 52 22.65 14.49 10.37
C ALA A 52 22.22 15.25 11.63
N ILE A 53 21.98 14.54 12.74
CA ILE A 53 21.46 15.16 13.97
C ILE A 53 22.55 15.42 14.99
N LEU A 54 22.58 16.65 15.51
CA LEU A 54 23.50 17.11 16.55
C LEU A 54 22.73 17.69 17.74
N GLY A 55 23.41 17.94 18.87
CA GLY A 55 22.85 18.69 20.00
C GLY A 55 21.82 17.95 20.87
N LEU A 56 21.65 16.64 20.67
CA LEU A 56 20.79 15.82 21.53
C LEU A 56 21.37 15.70 22.94
N VAL A 57 20.52 15.84 23.94
CA VAL A 57 20.88 15.66 25.35
C VAL A 57 21.20 14.19 25.62
N VAL A 58 22.22 13.93 26.43
CA VAL A 58 22.62 12.58 26.85
C VAL A 58 22.30 12.44 28.33
N ASP A 59 21.28 11.67 28.66
CA ASP A 59 20.78 11.47 30.02
C ASP A 59 20.80 10.00 30.47
N ASP A 60 20.79 9.06 29.54
CA ASP A 60 20.91 7.63 29.82
C ASP A 60 22.36 7.14 29.87
N SER A 61 22.65 6.25 30.82
CA SER A 61 23.92 5.54 30.90
C SER A 61 24.12 4.61 29.69
N PRO A 62 25.35 4.48 29.15
CA PRO A 62 25.64 3.50 28.10
C PRO A 62 25.37 2.05 28.53
N CYS A 63 25.35 1.76 29.84
CA CYS A 63 25.03 0.42 30.36
C CYS A 63 23.53 0.08 30.33
N ASN A 64 22.66 1.09 30.23
CA ASN A 64 21.21 0.92 30.30
C ASN A 64 20.55 0.89 28.91
N LEU A 65 21.34 1.13 27.86
CA LEU A 65 20.89 1.18 26.48
C LEU A 65 21.11 -0.18 25.81
N GLU A 66 20.15 -0.60 24.99
CA GLU A 66 20.30 -1.78 24.12
C GLU A 66 21.50 -1.62 23.18
N THR A 67 21.73 -0.40 22.71
CA THR A 67 22.92 -0.02 21.94
C THR A 67 23.32 1.39 22.34
N SER A 68 24.55 1.54 22.83
CA SER A 68 25.13 2.84 23.16
C SER A 68 25.96 3.37 22.01
N ARG A 69 25.94 4.70 21.80
CA ARG A 69 26.67 5.36 20.72
C ARG A 69 27.86 6.16 21.26
N TRP A 70 28.95 6.08 20.53
CA TRP A 70 30.22 6.69 20.88
C TRP A 70 30.77 7.48 19.70
N GLU A 71 30.99 8.78 19.89
CA GLU A 71 31.65 9.64 18.91
C GLU A 71 33.16 9.37 18.93
N LEU A 72 33.74 9.15 17.75
CA LEU A 72 35.16 8.92 17.55
C LEU A 72 35.88 10.24 17.31
N LEU A 73 36.72 10.64 18.28
CA LEU A 73 37.66 11.73 18.14
C LEU A 73 39.02 11.16 17.71
N ALA A 74 39.16 10.94 16.39
CA ALA A 74 40.31 10.23 15.82
C ALA A 74 41.66 10.92 16.11
N ASN A 75 42.68 10.12 16.44
CA ASN A 75 44.05 10.53 16.74
C ASN A 75 44.16 11.58 17.87
N THR A 76 43.21 11.56 18.81
CA THR A 76 43.22 12.45 19.97
C THR A 76 43.16 11.67 21.28
N ASN A 77 43.84 12.21 22.29
CA ASN A 77 43.68 11.72 23.65
C ASN A 77 42.40 12.32 24.26
N CYS A 78 41.68 11.53 25.04
CA CYS A 78 40.55 12.03 25.80
C CYS A 78 41.00 13.17 26.71
N ALA A 79 40.26 14.26 26.71
CA ALA A 79 40.59 15.42 27.53
C ALA A 79 40.42 15.07 29.02
N ASN A 80 39.39 14.29 29.35
CA ASN A 80 39.12 13.83 30.71
C ASN A 80 38.61 12.37 30.68
N PRO A 81 39.49 11.38 30.45
CA PRO A 81 39.09 9.98 30.42
C PRO A 81 38.41 9.62 31.75
N SER A 82 37.25 8.99 31.65
CA SER A 82 36.45 8.66 32.82
C SER A 82 37.13 7.58 33.66
N ASN A 83 37.24 7.83 34.98
CA ASN A 83 37.83 6.90 35.93
C ASN A 83 36.86 5.77 36.31
N LEU A 84 36.35 5.05 35.30
CA LEU A 84 35.43 3.93 35.43
C LEU A 84 36.12 2.76 36.17
N MET A 85 35.32 1.86 36.74
CA MET A 85 35.85 0.60 37.28
C MET A 85 36.54 -0.20 36.18
N GLU A 86 37.62 -0.89 36.55
CA GLU A 86 38.52 -1.59 35.62
C GLU A 86 37.75 -2.56 34.71
N GLU A 87 36.78 -3.30 35.25
CA GLU A 87 35.94 -4.23 34.49
C GLU A 87 35.08 -3.50 33.44
N THR A 88 34.30 -2.48 33.84
CA THR A 88 33.50 -1.65 32.91
C THR A 88 34.37 -1.03 31.82
N LYS A 89 35.54 -0.50 32.20
CA LYS A 89 36.47 0.15 31.27
C LYS A 89 36.99 -0.84 30.24
N ASN A 90 37.41 -2.03 30.66
CA ASN A 90 37.92 -3.06 29.76
C ASN A 90 36.83 -3.58 28.81
N THR A 91 35.60 -3.75 29.30
CA THR A 91 34.43 -4.06 28.46
C THR A 91 34.25 -3.02 27.35
N PHE A 92 34.25 -1.72 27.69
CA PHE A 92 34.11 -0.67 26.69
C PHE A 92 35.28 -0.63 25.70
N ILE A 93 36.53 -0.76 26.18
CA ILE A 93 37.71 -0.80 25.30
C ILE A 93 37.56 -1.94 24.29
N GLN A 94 37.21 -3.15 24.76
CA GLN A 94 37.06 -4.31 23.90
C GLN A 94 35.96 -4.10 22.85
N LEU A 95 34.75 -3.73 23.28
CA LEU A 95 33.62 -3.55 22.37
C LEU A 95 33.85 -2.41 21.36
N LEU A 96 34.52 -1.33 21.77
CA LEU A 96 34.84 -0.21 20.89
C LEU A 96 35.94 -0.57 19.87
N SER A 97 36.96 -1.34 20.26
CA SER A 97 37.96 -1.87 19.33
C SER A 97 37.36 -2.86 18.32
N ASP A 98 36.38 -3.67 18.74
CA ASP A 98 35.76 -4.69 17.90
C ASP A 98 34.63 -4.15 17.01
N SER A 99 34.08 -2.96 17.33
CA SER A 99 32.98 -2.38 16.57
C SER A 99 33.46 -1.59 15.34
N GLY A 100 32.97 -1.97 14.16
CA GLY A 100 32.63 -1.10 13.03
C GLY A 100 33.72 -0.34 12.22
N GLU A 101 33.38 -0.10 10.95
CA GLU A 101 34.19 0.65 9.95
C GLU A 101 33.80 2.13 9.79
N ASN A 102 32.74 2.61 10.46
CA ASN A 102 32.26 3.99 10.31
C ASN A 102 33.35 5.00 10.73
N PRO A 103 33.56 6.13 10.02
CA PRO A 103 34.66 7.05 10.37
C PRO A 103 34.37 8.00 11.54
N PHE A 104 33.12 8.14 11.98
CA PHE A 104 32.70 9.17 12.97
C PHE A 104 32.13 8.60 14.27
N VAL A 105 31.45 7.46 14.23
CA VAL A 105 30.78 6.89 15.40
C VAL A 105 30.99 5.39 15.54
N ARG A 106 30.81 4.88 16.74
CA ARG A 106 30.73 3.45 17.07
C ARG A 106 29.48 3.18 17.87
N ASP A 107 28.81 2.09 17.52
CA ASP A 107 27.67 1.57 18.24
C ASP A 107 28.10 0.26 18.89
N ILE A 108 27.95 0.17 20.22
CA ILE A 108 28.30 -1.02 20.98
C ILE A 108 27.10 -1.53 21.77
N GLN A 109 27.00 -2.85 21.87
CA GLN A 109 26.00 -3.54 22.68
C GLN A 109 26.68 -4.13 23.89
N VAL A 110 26.39 -3.58 25.06
CA VAL A 110 26.95 -4.03 26.33
C VAL A 110 26.01 -5.11 26.84
N GLY A 111 26.33 -6.38 26.60
CA GLY A 111 25.46 -7.52 26.91
C GLY A 111 25.36 -7.81 28.42
N ASN A 112 25.27 -9.10 28.80
CA ASN A 112 25.31 -9.53 30.21
C ASN A 112 26.70 -9.38 30.88
N GLU A 113 27.55 -8.50 30.35
CA GLU A 113 28.88 -8.21 30.86
C GLU A 113 28.80 -7.22 32.02
N PHE A 114 29.85 -7.15 32.85
CA PHE A 114 29.89 -6.19 33.94
C PHE A 114 29.97 -4.77 33.37
N CYS A 115 28.90 -4.00 33.55
CA CYS A 115 28.82 -2.59 33.18
C CYS A 115 28.21 -1.79 34.33
N ASP A 116 29.03 -0.90 34.91
CA ASP A 116 28.59 0.03 35.94
C ASP A 116 29.23 1.40 35.71
N THR A 117 28.39 2.39 35.44
CA THR A 117 28.75 3.81 35.32
C THR A 117 28.04 4.66 36.38
N THR A 118 27.62 4.05 37.49
CA THR A 118 26.95 4.76 38.58
C THR A 118 27.83 5.88 39.12
N GLY A 119 27.27 7.09 39.25
CA GLY A 119 27.98 8.26 39.75
C GLY A 119 28.73 9.07 38.67
N PHE A 120 28.72 8.64 37.41
CA PHE A 120 29.21 9.42 36.29
C PHE A 120 28.06 10.12 35.56
N ASN A 121 28.30 11.34 35.08
CA ASN A 121 27.37 12.01 34.16
C ASN A 121 27.46 11.32 32.79
N PRO A 122 26.38 10.73 32.26
CA PRO A 122 26.42 10.00 31.00
C PRO A 122 26.94 10.80 29.79
N ALA A 123 26.73 12.12 29.77
CA ALA A 123 27.21 13.01 28.72
C ALA A 123 28.73 13.28 28.75
N GLN A 124 29.40 12.90 29.84
CA GLN A 124 30.82 13.17 30.09
C GLN A 124 31.66 11.89 30.11
N ILE A 125 31.06 10.74 29.77
CA ILE A 125 31.80 9.48 29.76
C ILE A 125 32.70 9.45 28.52
N GLU A 126 34.01 9.33 28.77
CA GLU A 126 35.06 9.28 27.75
C GLU A 126 35.96 8.06 28.00
N VAL A 127 36.26 7.30 26.94
CA VAL A 127 37.11 6.09 26.99
C VAL A 127 38.21 6.20 25.94
N GLN A 128 39.45 5.99 26.36
CA GLN A 128 40.60 5.96 25.46
C GLN A 128 40.82 4.54 24.91
N VAL A 129 40.89 4.41 23.59
CA VAL A 129 41.13 3.13 22.89
C VAL A 129 42.11 3.36 21.75
N ASP A 130 43.25 2.66 21.74
CA ASP A 130 44.23 2.67 20.64
C ASP A 130 44.63 4.07 20.10
N GLY A 131 44.79 5.05 20.99
CA GLY A 131 45.16 6.43 20.61
C GLY A 131 44.01 7.30 20.09
N ASN A 132 42.78 6.77 20.12
CA ASN A 132 41.54 7.50 19.82
C ASN A 132 40.72 7.71 21.09
N CYS A 133 40.04 8.84 21.19
CA CYS A 133 39.07 9.08 22.24
C CYS A 133 37.67 8.78 21.76
N PHE A 134 36.93 8.02 22.57
CA PHE A 134 35.52 7.75 22.36
C PHE A 134 34.70 8.47 23.42
N LYS A 135 33.77 9.30 22.99
CA LYS A 135 32.86 10.02 23.88
C LYS A 135 31.46 9.46 23.77
N HIS A 136 30.84 9.13 24.89
CA HIS A 136 29.46 8.67 24.90
C HIS A 136 28.51 9.80 24.48
N VAL A 137 27.65 9.51 23.52
CA VAL A 137 26.69 10.45 22.93
C VAL A 137 25.31 9.82 22.81
N HIS A 138 24.29 10.62 22.55
CA HIS A 138 22.93 10.14 22.38
C HIS A 138 22.85 9.12 21.22
N PRO A 139 22.03 8.05 21.28
CA PRO A 139 21.96 7.02 20.24
C PRO A 139 21.62 7.52 18.82
N ALA A 140 20.98 8.68 18.71
CA ALA A 140 20.68 9.33 17.42
C ALA A 140 21.69 10.41 17.00
N HIS A 141 22.76 10.62 17.77
CA HIS A 141 23.83 11.55 17.39
C HIS A 141 24.49 11.09 16.07
N LEU A 142 24.62 12.02 15.11
CA LEU A 142 25.10 11.76 13.75
C LEU A 142 24.32 10.69 12.97
N SER A 143 23.12 10.31 13.44
CA SER A 143 22.15 9.62 12.58
C SER A 143 21.62 10.61 11.54
N VAL A 144 21.46 10.12 10.31
CA VAL A 144 20.95 10.86 9.16
C VAL A 144 19.48 10.49 8.94
N PHE A 145 18.63 11.49 8.86
CA PHE A 145 17.19 11.34 8.64
C PHE A 145 16.74 12.14 7.43
N ASP A 146 15.72 11.63 6.74
CA ASP A 146 14.90 12.45 5.86
C ASP A 146 13.86 13.20 6.69
N MET A 147 13.95 14.53 6.66
CA MET A 147 13.04 15.45 7.33
C MET A 147 12.17 16.23 6.35
N THR A 148 12.09 15.79 5.08
CA THR A 148 11.30 16.43 4.02
C THR A 148 9.87 16.65 4.46
N ASP A 149 9.20 15.61 4.96
CA ASP A 149 7.81 15.71 5.42
C ASP A 149 7.64 16.69 6.59
N TRP A 150 8.65 16.75 7.46
CA TRP A 150 8.64 17.66 8.60
C TRP A 150 8.82 19.14 8.25
N SER A 151 9.18 19.42 6.99
CA SER A 151 9.24 20.76 6.44
C SER A 151 7.87 21.33 6.04
N TYR A 152 6.81 20.53 6.00
CA TYR A 152 5.45 21.00 5.69
C TYR A 152 4.83 21.75 6.88
N SER A 153 3.97 22.73 6.59
CA SER A 153 3.49 23.71 7.57
C SER A 153 2.77 23.12 8.79
N ASP A 154 2.14 21.95 8.64
CA ASP A 154 1.37 21.25 9.68
C ASP A 154 2.09 20.01 10.27
N ALA A 155 3.23 19.61 9.71
CA ALA A 155 3.92 18.38 10.10
C ALA A 155 4.76 18.52 11.38
N HIS A 156 5.45 19.66 11.55
CA HIS A 156 6.22 19.95 12.75
C HIS A 156 5.52 21.03 13.60
N PRO A 157 5.30 20.81 14.92
CA PRO A 157 4.51 21.71 15.77
C PRO A 157 4.99 23.17 15.82
N GLY A 158 6.28 23.40 15.53
CA GLY A 158 6.89 24.73 15.52
C GLY A 158 6.81 25.49 14.19
N ASN A 159 6.34 24.87 13.10
CA ASN A 159 6.39 25.50 11.76
C ASN A 159 5.44 26.71 11.68
N MET A 160 4.16 26.51 11.98
CA MET A 160 3.18 27.60 12.03
C MET A 160 3.57 28.71 13.02
N GLN A 161 4.15 28.35 14.16
CA GLN A 161 4.58 29.34 15.15
C GLN A 161 5.78 30.16 14.66
N ALA A 162 6.74 29.53 13.98
CA ALA A 162 7.86 30.24 13.39
C ALA A 162 7.38 31.23 12.32
N GLU A 163 6.50 30.77 11.42
CA GLU A 163 5.92 31.60 10.36
C GLU A 163 5.13 32.78 10.93
N ALA A 164 4.24 32.55 11.90
CA ALA A 164 3.43 33.61 12.51
C ALA A 164 4.26 34.69 13.23
N ASN A 165 5.45 34.32 13.74
CA ASN A 165 6.35 35.24 14.43
C ASN A 165 7.46 35.82 13.53
N GLY A 166 7.46 35.48 12.22
CA GLY A 166 8.52 35.89 11.29
C GLY A 166 9.90 35.33 11.64
N HIS A 167 9.94 34.20 12.35
CA HIS A 167 11.16 33.46 12.65
C HIS A 167 11.51 32.52 11.49
N GLU A 168 12.78 32.15 11.40
CA GLU A 168 13.23 31.16 10.42
C GLU A 168 12.52 29.81 10.60
N HIS A 169 12.21 29.15 9.50
CA HIS A 169 11.55 27.85 9.52
C HIS A 169 12.46 26.80 10.20
N PRO A 170 12.01 26.12 11.27
CA PRO A 170 12.89 25.34 12.15
C PRO A 170 13.58 24.15 11.45
N ILE A 171 12.92 23.59 10.43
CA ILE A 171 13.47 22.49 9.60
C ILE A 171 14.22 22.99 8.36
N ARG A 172 13.69 23.97 7.61
CA ARG A 172 14.26 24.38 6.31
C ARG A 172 15.50 25.26 6.42
N LYS A 173 15.58 26.08 7.48
CA LYS A 173 16.65 27.08 7.65
C LYS A 173 18.06 26.50 7.55
N TRP A 174 18.25 25.24 7.97
CA TRP A 174 19.55 24.60 7.96
C TRP A 174 20.07 24.38 6.53
N ALA A 175 19.19 24.01 5.59
CA ALA A 175 19.55 23.84 4.19
C ALA A 175 19.41 25.13 3.36
N GLU A 176 18.38 25.95 3.61
CA GLU A 176 18.07 27.16 2.82
C GLU A 176 19.00 28.34 3.17
N ASN A 177 19.33 28.54 4.45
CA ASN A 177 20.09 29.70 4.94
C ASN A 177 21.53 29.31 5.30
N LYS A 178 22.28 28.78 4.34
CA LYS A 178 23.65 28.30 4.59
C LYS A 178 24.58 29.41 5.07
N THR A 179 25.32 29.11 6.11
CA THR A 179 26.41 29.95 6.63
C THR A 179 27.64 29.08 6.89
N ASP A 180 28.80 29.70 7.16
CA ASP A 180 29.99 28.96 7.61
C ASP A 180 29.73 28.19 8.91
N GLU A 181 28.82 28.69 9.75
CA GLU A 181 28.39 28.03 10.98
C GLU A 181 27.36 26.92 10.70
N HIS A 182 26.50 27.07 9.68
CA HIS A 182 25.45 26.13 9.30
C HIS A 182 25.56 25.75 7.82
N PRO A 183 26.45 24.82 7.45
CA PRO A 183 26.71 24.44 6.06
C PRO A 183 25.58 23.65 5.38
N GLY A 184 24.57 23.23 6.14
CA GLY A 184 23.37 22.57 5.65
C GLY A 184 23.41 21.06 5.51
N TRP A 185 24.40 20.38 6.09
CA TRP A 185 24.40 18.91 6.22
C TRP A 185 23.83 18.41 7.56
N TYR A 186 23.61 19.30 8.53
CA TYR A 186 23.14 18.91 9.86
C TYR A 186 22.01 19.81 10.35
N LEU A 187 21.28 19.28 11.32
CA LEU A 187 20.34 20.01 12.17
C LEU A 187 20.77 19.84 13.63
N ILE A 188 20.89 20.95 14.37
CA ILE A 188 21.12 20.91 15.82
C ILE A 188 19.76 20.89 16.52
N TYR A 189 19.51 19.83 17.29
CA TYR A 189 18.38 19.74 18.18
C TYR A 189 18.47 20.85 19.25
N PRO A 190 17.50 21.77 19.34
CA PRO A 190 17.61 22.94 20.18
C PRO A 190 17.20 22.61 21.61
N SER A 191 18.04 21.87 22.35
CA SER A 191 17.75 21.48 23.73
C SER A 191 17.36 22.67 24.62
N SER A 192 17.85 23.87 24.30
CA SER A 192 17.42 25.17 24.82
C SER A 192 17.36 26.21 23.69
N HIS A 193 16.36 27.10 23.69
CA HIS A 193 16.29 28.21 22.74
C HIS A 193 17.09 29.43 23.24
N PRO A 194 18.14 29.87 22.51
CA PRO A 194 18.91 31.06 22.88
C PRO A 194 18.07 32.35 22.85
N SER A 195 17.09 32.40 21.96
CA SER A 195 16.21 33.57 21.74
C SER A 195 14.96 33.57 22.62
N ASP A 196 14.59 32.45 23.23
CA ASP A 196 13.46 32.35 24.15
C ASP A 196 13.69 31.26 25.21
N PRO A 197 14.21 31.64 26.40
CA PRO A 197 14.47 30.71 27.50
C PRO A 197 13.23 29.99 28.04
N SER A 198 12.02 30.44 27.70
CA SER A 198 10.76 29.79 28.11
C SER A 198 10.41 28.57 27.26
N PHE A 199 11.02 28.44 26.08
CA PHE A 199 10.86 27.30 25.18
C PHE A 199 12.06 26.34 25.33
N ASN A 200 11.90 25.35 26.20
CA ASN A 200 12.85 24.24 26.31
C ASN A 200 12.38 23.07 25.42
N HIS A 201 13.29 22.43 24.68
CA HIS A 201 12.99 21.17 23.98
C HIS A 201 13.54 20.00 24.82
N PRO A 202 12.74 19.44 25.74
CA PRO A 202 13.17 18.26 26.49
C PRO A 202 13.35 17.09 25.53
N ILE A 203 14.33 16.23 25.82
CA ILE A 203 14.66 15.07 24.98
C ILE A 203 13.45 14.16 24.70
N SER A 204 12.47 14.11 25.62
CA SER A 204 11.21 13.39 25.42
C SER A 204 10.43 13.82 24.17
N ARG A 205 10.61 15.05 23.67
CA ARG A 205 10.06 15.48 22.38
C ARG A 205 10.76 14.76 21.21
N TRP A 206 12.08 14.64 21.26
CA TRP A 206 12.81 13.85 20.28
C TRP A 206 12.29 12.40 20.29
N ASP A 207 12.19 11.78 21.47
CA ASP A 207 11.73 10.39 21.58
C ASP A 207 10.30 10.18 21.07
N THR A 208 9.43 11.15 21.31
CA THR A 208 8.03 11.12 20.85
C THR A 208 7.93 11.19 19.33
N TYR A 209 8.77 12.02 18.69
CA TYR A 209 8.60 12.33 17.27
C TYR A 209 9.62 11.66 16.35
N ARG A 210 10.73 11.13 16.85
CA ARG A 210 11.76 10.48 16.02
C ARG A 210 11.20 9.31 15.19
N SER A 211 10.15 8.66 15.67
CA SER A 211 9.48 7.55 14.98
C SER A 211 8.69 7.99 13.75
N LYS A 212 8.49 9.30 13.57
CA LYS A 212 7.86 9.89 12.39
C LYS A 212 8.87 10.33 11.33
N LEU A 213 10.16 10.12 11.56
CA LEU A 213 11.23 10.48 10.65
C LEU A 213 11.79 9.22 10.01
N ASP A 214 12.08 9.30 8.73
CA ASP A 214 12.70 8.19 8.02
C ASP A 214 14.20 8.17 8.30
N TYR A 215 14.64 7.16 9.06
CA TYR A 215 16.05 6.92 9.33
C TYR A 215 16.73 6.34 8.09
N ILE A 216 17.86 6.94 7.69
CA ILE A 216 18.61 6.52 6.50
C ILE A 216 19.84 5.70 6.88
N GLY A 217 20.60 6.17 7.86
CA GLY A 217 21.88 5.59 8.27
C GLY A 217 22.64 6.53 9.20
N ARG A 218 23.93 6.28 9.45
CA ARG A 218 24.80 7.20 10.20
C ARG A 218 25.65 7.99 9.22
N LEU A 219 26.06 9.19 9.62
CA LEU A 219 27.06 9.95 8.87
C LEU A 219 28.29 9.04 8.63
N GLY A 220 28.76 8.96 7.39
CA GLY A 220 29.85 8.11 6.95
C GLY A 220 29.48 6.66 6.59
N ASP A 221 28.23 6.21 6.82
CA ASP A 221 27.77 4.91 6.31
C ASP A 221 27.58 4.97 4.78
N THR A 222 27.75 3.83 4.13
CA THR A 222 27.35 3.65 2.72
C THR A 222 26.02 2.90 2.70
N VAL A 223 24.99 3.53 2.15
CA VAL A 223 23.66 2.92 1.96
C VAL A 223 23.42 2.67 0.48
N GLN A 224 22.53 1.74 0.15
CA GLN A 224 22.15 1.53 -1.24
C GLN A 224 21.04 2.53 -1.61
N PHE A 225 21.10 3.10 -2.81
CA PHE A 225 20.07 4.01 -3.31
C PHE A 225 18.65 3.44 -3.21
N ARG A 226 18.50 2.13 -3.45
CA ARG A 226 17.21 1.43 -3.35
C ARG A 226 16.63 1.37 -1.94
N ASP A 227 17.49 1.48 -0.92
CA ASP A 227 17.11 1.42 0.50
C ASP A 227 16.84 2.83 1.06
N LEU A 228 16.98 3.88 0.23
CA LEU A 228 16.59 5.23 0.60
C LEU A 228 15.05 5.35 0.72
N PRO A 229 14.56 6.24 1.61
CA PRO A 229 13.14 6.61 1.67
C PRO A 229 12.59 7.02 0.30
N ASN A 230 11.30 6.79 0.07
CA ASN A 230 10.64 7.04 -1.23
C ASN A 230 10.83 8.48 -1.72
N SER A 231 10.70 9.44 -0.82
CA SER A 231 11.00 10.86 -1.03
C SER A 231 12.39 11.08 -1.64
N LEU A 232 13.41 10.39 -1.16
CA LEU A 232 14.79 10.52 -1.65
C LEU A 232 15.10 9.69 -2.91
N ARG A 233 14.14 8.90 -3.40
CA ARG A 233 14.24 8.20 -4.69
C ARG A 233 13.65 9.02 -5.85
N ALA A 234 13.58 10.34 -5.69
CA ALA A 234 13.10 11.28 -6.71
C ALA A 234 13.92 11.21 -8.01
N HIS A 235 13.30 11.63 -9.12
CA HIS A 235 13.87 11.55 -10.46
C HIS A 235 15.26 12.20 -10.59
N GLU A 236 15.43 13.39 -10.01
CA GLU A 236 16.66 14.17 -10.05
C GLU A 236 17.79 13.48 -9.28
N ILE A 237 17.45 12.83 -8.17
CA ILE A 237 18.39 12.09 -7.32
C ILE A 237 18.77 10.76 -7.98
N ALA A 238 17.80 10.02 -8.53
CA ALA A 238 18.05 8.80 -9.29
C ALA A 238 18.97 9.07 -10.50
N THR A 239 18.71 10.16 -11.22
CA THR A 239 19.54 10.60 -12.36
C THR A 239 20.97 10.90 -11.93
N TYR A 240 21.16 11.59 -10.80
CA TYR A 240 22.49 11.90 -10.27
C TYR A 240 23.28 10.64 -9.91
N TYR A 241 22.65 9.64 -9.30
CA TYR A 241 23.29 8.36 -8.97
C TYR A 241 23.30 7.35 -10.12
N GLY A 242 22.84 7.74 -11.32
CA GLY A 242 22.85 6.90 -12.51
C GLY A 242 21.92 5.69 -12.45
N VAL A 243 20.84 5.77 -11.66
CA VAL A 243 19.86 4.69 -11.49
C VAL A 243 18.75 4.81 -12.54
N PRO A 244 18.55 3.81 -13.43
CA PRO A 244 17.49 3.83 -14.43
C PRO A 244 16.11 3.78 -13.75
N LEU A 245 15.23 4.72 -14.10
CA LEU A 245 13.90 4.87 -13.50
C LEU A 245 12.99 3.65 -13.69
N GLU A 246 13.28 2.83 -14.70
CA GLU A 246 12.56 1.58 -15.02
C GLU A 246 12.84 0.44 -14.01
N THR A 247 13.84 0.58 -13.13
CA THR A 247 14.33 -0.49 -12.23
C THR A 247 14.03 -0.29 -10.75
N LEU A 248 13.07 0.59 -10.42
CA LEU A 248 12.81 1.03 -9.04
C LEU A 248 11.94 0.09 -8.17
N GLY A 249 11.66 -1.14 -8.61
CA GLY A 249 10.87 -2.11 -7.85
C GLY A 249 11.46 -3.53 -7.87
N PRO A 250 11.44 -4.27 -6.75
CA PRO A 250 11.65 -5.72 -6.76
C PRO A 250 10.52 -6.39 -7.55
N GLY A 251 10.80 -7.54 -8.17
CA GLY A 251 9.77 -8.26 -8.92
C GLY A 251 8.74 -8.91 -8.00
N VAL A 252 7.53 -8.43 -8.17
CA VAL A 252 6.28 -8.96 -7.67
C VAL A 252 5.39 -9.10 -8.90
N LEU A 253 4.51 -10.12 -8.94
CA LEU A 253 3.38 -10.09 -9.86
C LEU A 253 2.46 -8.97 -9.38
N VAL A 254 2.77 -7.72 -9.76
CA VAL A 254 1.94 -6.55 -9.50
C VAL A 254 0.85 -6.59 -10.53
N CYS A 255 -0.19 -7.37 -10.23
CA CYS A 255 -1.41 -7.31 -11.01
C CYS A 255 -2.13 -6.04 -10.61
N GLY A 256 -1.94 -4.94 -11.34
CA GLY A 256 -2.72 -3.74 -11.11
C GLY A 256 -4.23 -4.04 -11.10
N SER A 257 -5.00 -3.13 -10.53
CA SER A 257 -6.45 -3.09 -10.62
C SER A 257 -6.91 -3.15 -12.09
N PHE A 258 -8.18 -3.51 -12.32
CA PHE A 258 -8.67 -3.73 -13.68
C PHE A 258 -8.56 -2.43 -14.48
N ASP A 259 -7.82 -2.47 -15.60
CA ASP A 259 -7.46 -1.31 -16.43
C ASP A 259 -6.65 -0.21 -15.71
N GLU A 260 -5.95 -0.54 -14.62
CA GLU A 260 -4.99 0.36 -13.99
C GLU A 260 -3.84 0.65 -14.96
N VAL A 261 -3.56 1.93 -15.17
CA VAL A 261 -2.44 2.41 -15.96
C VAL A 261 -1.24 2.67 -15.06
N PRO A 262 0.00 2.36 -15.50
CA PRO A 262 1.19 2.65 -14.71
C PRO A 262 1.30 4.16 -14.48
N ASN A 263 1.70 4.55 -13.26
CA ASN A 263 2.04 5.94 -12.97
C ASN A 263 3.19 6.40 -13.89
N ASP A 264 3.06 7.59 -14.48
CA ASP A 264 4.16 8.28 -15.15
C ASP A 264 4.85 9.21 -14.15
N PRO A 265 6.06 8.86 -13.65
CA PRO A 265 6.75 9.65 -12.64
C PRO A 265 7.14 11.05 -13.13
N SER A 266 7.15 11.29 -14.44
CA SER A 266 7.49 12.58 -15.04
C SER A 266 6.37 13.62 -14.90
N LEU A 267 5.15 13.20 -14.60
CA LEU A 267 3.98 14.08 -14.46
C LEU A 267 3.76 14.60 -13.03
N GLY A 268 4.64 14.24 -12.08
CA GLY A 268 4.69 14.76 -10.70
C GLY A 268 3.50 14.40 -9.79
N SER A 269 2.39 13.91 -10.34
CA SER A 269 1.22 13.45 -9.59
C SER A 269 1.32 11.96 -9.32
N ILE A 270 1.45 11.58 -8.04
CA ILE A 270 1.56 10.18 -7.62
C ILE A 270 0.32 9.82 -6.81
N PHE A 271 -0.27 8.67 -7.12
CA PHE A 271 -1.35 8.09 -6.32
C PHE A 271 -0.77 7.61 -4.98
N ASP A 272 -1.12 8.30 -3.90
CA ASP A 272 -0.79 7.89 -2.54
C ASP A 272 -1.51 6.61 -2.14
N LEU A 273 -0.77 5.69 -1.52
CA LEU A 273 -1.27 4.41 -1.05
C LEU A 273 -1.03 4.29 0.45
N ARG A 274 -2.02 3.72 1.14
CA ARG A 274 -1.89 3.24 2.50
C ARG A 274 -2.01 1.72 2.52
N SER A 275 -0.96 1.08 3.02
CA SER A 275 -0.89 -0.36 3.30
C SER A 275 -0.87 -0.60 4.82
N PRO A 276 -0.93 -1.86 5.28
CA PRO A 276 -0.82 -2.18 6.71
C PRO A 276 0.57 -1.87 7.28
N TYR A 277 1.59 -1.77 6.42
CA TYR A 277 2.99 -1.66 6.80
C TYR A 277 3.59 -0.28 6.50
N GLN A 278 3.13 0.36 5.44
CA GLN A 278 3.68 1.61 4.91
C GLN A 278 2.58 2.51 4.38
N ARG A 279 2.86 3.81 4.34
CA ARG A 279 2.04 4.82 3.66
C ARG A 279 2.95 5.72 2.85
N THR A 280 2.46 6.20 1.72
CA THR A 280 3.21 7.13 0.87
C THR A 280 3.16 8.58 1.38
N THR A 281 2.14 8.93 2.17
CA THR A 281 1.99 10.26 2.79
C THR A 281 1.44 10.13 4.22
N PHE A 282 1.59 11.16 5.05
CA PHE A 282 1.01 11.24 6.39
C PHE A 282 0.15 12.51 6.49
N GLY A 283 -1.15 12.40 6.83
CA GLY A 283 -2.02 13.56 7.08
C GLY A 283 -3.40 13.50 6.42
N GLY A 284 -4.13 14.62 6.42
CA GLY A 284 -5.50 14.76 5.89
C GLY A 284 -5.64 14.75 4.36
N ASN A 285 -4.53 14.67 3.62
CA ASN A 285 -4.51 14.68 2.16
C ASN A 285 -5.12 13.40 1.54
N PHE A 286 -5.08 12.27 2.25
CA PHE A 286 -5.72 11.03 1.79
C PHE A 286 -7.23 11.18 1.59
N GLU A 287 -7.91 11.90 2.48
CA GLU A 287 -9.37 12.06 2.42
C GLU A 287 -9.81 12.90 1.21
N GLN A 288 -8.93 13.79 0.71
CA GLN A 288 -9.21 14.64 -0.45
C GLN A 288 -8.75 14.00 -1.77
N GLN A 289 -7.90 12.96 -1.71
CA GLN A 289 -7.27 12.39 -2.88
C GLN A 289 -8.28 11.89 -3.91
N ARG A 290 -9.35 11.22 -3.47
CA ARG A 290 -10.42 10.76 -4.36
C ARG A 290 -11.05 11.93 -5.14
N GLU A 291 -11.28 13.06 -4.47
CA GLU A 291 -11.87 14.25 -5.09
C GLU A 291 -10.89 14.87 -6.10
N VAL A 292 -9.60 14.87 -5.79
CA VAL A 292 -8.53 15.32 -6.67
C VAL A 292 -8.43 14.43 -7.92
N VAL A 293 -8.37 13.11 -7.76
CA VAL A 293 -8.33 12.15 -8.88
C VAL A 293 -9.51 12.37 -9.81
N TRP A 294 -10.73 12.38 -9.28
CA TRP A 294 -11.93 12.59 -10.07
C TRP A 294 -11.95 13.97 -10.75
N SER A 295 -11.62 15.04 -10.02
CA SER A 295 -11.63 16.40 -10.58
C SER A 295 -10.58 16.60 -11.66
N THR A 296 -9.41 16.00 -11.52
CA THR A 296 -8.35 16.05 -12.53
C THR A 296 -8.80 15.36 -13.83
N ILE A 297 -9.34 14.14 -13.72
CA ILE A 297 -9.85 13.41 -14.89
C ILE A 297 -10.97 14.21 -15.57
N VAL A 298 -11.96 14.64 -14.80
CA VAL A 298 -13.13 15.37 -15.34
C VAL A 298 -12.76 16.76 -15.87
N LEU A 299 -11.64 17.38 -15.51
CA LEU A 299 -11.26 18.69 -16.04
C LEU A 299 -10.29 18.61 -17.22
N PHE A 300 -9.42 17.60 -17.27
CA PHE A 300 -8.26 17.60 -18.17
C PHE A 300 -8.24 16.45 -19.19
N GLU A 301 -8.98 15.36 -18.96
CA GLU A 301 -8.98 14.22 -19.89
C GLU A 301 -10.02 14.37 -21.01
N ASP A 302 -9.81 13.65 -22.11
CA ASP A 302 -10.62 13.76 -23.33
C ASP A 302 -12.00 13.06 -23.25
N ASP A 303 -12.26 12.24 -22.23
CA ASP A 303 -13.43 11.35 -22.12
C ASP A 303 -14.63 11.95 -21.36
N GLN A 304 -14.78 13.28 -21.41
CA GLN A 304 -15.78 14.09 -20.68
C GLN A 304 -17.22 13.55 -20.71
N LEU A 305 -17.70 13.06 -21.86
CA LEU A 305 -19.04 12.50 -21.97
C LEU A 305 -19.19 11.20 -21.17
N CYS A 306 -18.16 10.35 -21.19
CA CYS A 306 -18.12 9.10 -20.45
C CYS A 306 -18.17 9.38 -18.94
N GLN A 307 -17.35 10.33 -18.48
CA GLN A 307 -17.32 10.75 -17.07
C GLN A 307 -18.66 11.32 -16.58
N ARG A 308 -19.35 12.12 -17.40
CA ARG A 308 -20.70 12.61 -17.08
C ARG A 308 -21.71 11.48 -16.91
N MET A 309 -21.65 10.48 -17.78
CA MET A 309 -22.54 9.33 -17.69
C MET A 309 -22.19 8.44 -16.49
N ALA A 310 -20.90 8.21 -16.26
CA ALA A 310 -20.40 7.46 -15.13
C ALA A 310 -20.82 8.09 -13.80
N TRP A 311 -20.71 9.42 -13.69
CA TRP A 311 -21.20 10.18 -12.54
C TRP A 311 -22.69 9.96 -12.28
N ALA A 312 -23.53 10.07 -13.32
CA ALA A 312 -24.96 9.86 -13.17
C ALA A 312 -25.31 8.42 -12.76
N LEU A 313 -24.61 7.42 -13.28
CA LEU A 313 -24.75 6.03 -12.85
C LEU A 313 -24.34 5.86 -11.38
N ALA A 314 -23.25 6.50 -10.94
CA ALA A 314 -22.79 6.46 -9.56
C ALA A 314 -23.76 7.12 -8.57
N GLN A 315 -24.61 8.05 -9.02
CA GLN A 315 -25.70 8.63 -8.20
C GLN A 315 -26.90 7.68 -8.05
N ILE A 316 -27.06 6.72 -8.96
CA ILE A 316 -28.13 5.71 -8.89
C ILE A 316 -27.63 4.49 -8.10
N LEU A 317 -26.40 4.04 -8.40
CA LEU A 317 -25.79 2.82 -7.89
C LEU A 317 -24.83 3.13 -6.74
N VAL A 318 -25.36 3.79 -5.71
CA VAL A 318 -24.58 4.37 -4.62
C VAL A 318 -23.94 3.31 -3.70
N VAL A 319 -22.78 3.66 -3.14
CA VAL A 319 -22.12 2.96 -2.02
C VAL A 319 -21.72 3.98 -0.96
N VAL A 320 -21.65 3.57 0.31
CA VAL A 320 -21.22 4.46 1.40
C VAL A 320 -19.74 4.83 1.22
N ALA A 321 -19.45 6.13 1.18
CA ALA A 321 -18.11 6.65 0.92
C ALA A 321 -17.24 6.85 2.18
N GLY A 322 -17.84 7.16 3.34
CA GLY A 322 -17.14 7.78 4.48
C GLY A 322 -16.12 6.92 5.25
N SER A 323 -15.85 5.69 4.83
CA SER A 323 -14.85 4.79 5.42
C SER A 323 -14.13 3.93 4.37
N VAL A 324 -14.27 4.28 3.09
CA VAL A 324 -13.66 3.57 1.97
C VAL A 324 -12.41 4.34 1.54
N MET A 325 -11.30 3.62 1.40
CA MET A 325 -10.04 4.18 0.93
C MET A 325 -10.15 4.63 -0.53
N THR A 326 -9.17 5.39 -1.03
CA THR A 326 -9.25 5.98 -2.37
C THR A 326 -9.33 4.91 -3.45
N GLU A 327 -8.43 3.92 -3.45
CA GLU A 327 -8.32 2.95 -4.54
C GLU A 327 -9.58 2.07 -4.68
N PRO A 328 -10.14 1.47 -3.61
CA PRO A 328 -11.39 0.72 -3.72
C PRO A 328 -12.55 1.58 -4.20
N PHE A 329 -12.59 2.84 -3.79
CA PHE A 329 -13.64 3.74 -4.24
C PHE A 329 -13.52 4.05 -5.73
N VAL A 330 -12.33 4.45 -6.19
CA VAL A 330 -12.08 4.78 -7.60
C VAL A 330 -12.30 3.53 -8.46
N GLY A 331 -11.83 2.36 -8.03
CA GLY A 331 -12.08 1.09 -8.73
C GLY A 331 -13.57 0.74 -8.86
N TYR A 332 -14.40 1.10 -7.88
CA TYR A 332 -15.86 0.99 -8.02
C TYR A 332 -16.42 2.00 -9.01
N TYR A 333 -15.96 3.25 -8.99
CA TYR A 333 -16.35 4.27 -9.97
C TYR A 333 -15.98 3.88 -11.40
N ASP A 334 -14.83 3.22 -11.59
CA ASP A 334 -14.36 2.75 -12.88
C ASP A 334 -15.29 1.71 -13.52
N ILE A 335 -16.11 0.99 -12.73
CA ILE A 335 -17.19 0.15 -13.28
C ILE A 335 -18.13 0.99 -14.16
N MET A 336 -18.48 2.20 -13.69
CA MET A 336 -19.38 3.11 -14.41
C MET A 336 -18.68 3.75 -15.60
N VAL A 337 -17.38 4.05 -15.49
CA VAL A 337 -16.57 4.57 -16.62
C VAL A 337 -16.49 3.50 -17.72
N ARG A 338 -16.09 2.27 -17.40
CA ARG A 338 -16.01 1.16 -18.39
C ARG A 338 -17.33 0.88 -19.09
N ASN A 339 -18.44 1.08 -18.39
CA ASN A 339 -19.79 0.83 -18.93
C ASN A 339 -20.54 2.11 -19.33
N CYS A 340 -19.86 3.27 -19.46
CA CYS A 340 -20.53 4.55 -19.68
C CYS A 340 -21.37 4.60 -20.97
N PHE A 341 -21.02 3.81 -21.99
CA PHE A 341 -21.82 3.63 -23.21
C PHE A 341 -22.34 2.20 -23.38
N GLY A 342 -22.27 1.40 -22.32
CA GLY A 342 -22.57 -0.03 -22.32
C GLY A 342 -24.03 -0.37 -22.04
N ASN A 343 -24.27 -1.64 -21.71
CA ASN A 343 -25.59 -2.13 -21.31
C ASN A 343 -25.75 -2.06 -19.79
N TYR A 344 -26.90 -1.59 -19.32
CA TYR A 344 -27.18 -1.49 -17.88
C TYR A 344 -27.12 -2.84 -17.16
N ARG A 345 -27.42 -3.95 -17.85
CA ARG A 345 -27.24 -5.32 -17.31
C ARG A 345 -25.78 -5.61 -16.97
N ASP A 346 -24.84 -5.11 -17.75
CA ASP A 346 -23.41 -5.35 -17.49
C ASP A 346 -22.92 -4.48 -16.33
N VAL A 347 -23.41 -3.23 -16.22
CA VAL A 347 -23.22 -2.39 -15.01
C VAL A 347 -23.70 -3.12 -13.75
N LEU A 348 -24.96 -3.59 -13.77
CA LEU A 348 -25.55 -4.32 -12.64
C LEU A 348 -24.77 -5.59 -12.32
N ARG A 349 -24.25 -6.29 -13.33
CA ARG A 349 -23.40 -7.46 -13.10
C ARG A 349 -22.12 -7.06 -12.39
N GLU A 350 -21.38 -6.07 -12.88
CA GLU A 350 -20.10 -5.69 -12.28
C GLU A 350 -20.25 -5.17 -10.85
N ILE A 351 -21.24 -4.30 -10.56
CA ILE A 351 -21.46 -3.83 -9.20
C ILE A 351 -21.86 -4.97 -8.25
N SER A 352 -22.61 -5.97 -8.72
CA SER A 352 -22.99 -7.12 -7.89
C SER A 352 -21.79 -7.95 -7.43
N TYR A 353 -20.68 -7.90 -8.16
CA TYR A 353 -19.44 -8.58 -7.78
C TYR A 353 -18.48 -7.66 -7.01
N SER A 354 -18.78 -6.37 -6.86
CA SER A 354 -17.97 -5.44 -6.07
C SER A 354 -18.07 -5.76 -4.58
N PRO A 355 -16.93 -5.90 -3.87
CA PRO A 355 -16.93 -6.01 -2.42
C PRO A 355 -17.60 -4.82 -1.72
N LEU A 356 -17.46 -3.60 -2.26
CA LEU A 356 -18.08 -2.41 -1.66
C LEU A 356 -19.60 -2.46 -1.71
N MET A 357 -20.17 -2.93 -2.81
CA MET A 357 -21.62 -3.11 -2.94
C MET A 357 -22.13 -4.21 -2.00
N ALA A 358 -21.34 -5.28 -1.84
CA ALA A 358 -21.65 -6.40 -0.95
C ALA A 358 -21.64 -6.05 0.52
N GLU A 359 -20.70 -5.21 0.93
CA GLU A 359 -20.70 -4.61 2.27
C GLU A 359 -21.89 -3.66 2.43
N HIS A 360 -22.13 -2.79 1.43
CA HIS A 360 -23.18 -1.77 1.49
C HIS A 360 -24.58 -2.36 1.64
N LEU A 361 -24.89 -3.42 0.90
CA LEU A 361 -26.19 -4.08 0.87
C LEU A 361 -26.17 -5.49 1.49
N SER A 362 -25.21 -5.71 2.39
CA SER A 362 -25.12 -6.80 3.38
C SER A 362 -25.23 -8.24 2.86
N TYR A 363 -24.94 -8.49 1.58
CA TYR A 363 -24.89 -9.85 1.02
C TYR A 363 -23.49 -10.47 1.04
N LEU A 364 -22.46 -9.71 1.45
CA LEU A 364 -21.11 -10.25 1.68
C LEU A 364 -21.15 -11.39 2.72
N ASP A 365 -20.50 -12.51 2.41
CA ASP A 365 -20.45 -13.71 3.26
C ASP A 365 -21.81 -14.32 3.62
N SER A 366 -22.90 -13.88 2.96
CA SER A 366 -24.24 -14.42 3.18
C SER A 366 -24.28 -15.91 2.85
N ARG A 367 -24.94 -16.70 3.70
CA ARG A 367 -24.94 -18.17 3.64
C ARG A 367 -26.33 -18.69 3.30
N SER A 368 -26.39 -19.73 2.49
CA SER A 368 -27.65 -20.43 2.22
C SER A 368 -28.21 -21.07 3.49
N HIS A 369 -29.54 -21.19 3.53
CA HIS A 369 -30.23 -21.92 4.59
C HIS A 369 -29.71 -23.36 4.72
N ALA A 370 -29.54 -24.04 3.59
CA ALA A 370 -29.02 -25.40 3.53
C ALA A 370 -27.64 -25.53 4.24
N TYR A 371 -26.69 -24.64 3.91
CA TYR A 371 -25.36 -24.66 4.52
C TYR A 371 -25.41 -24.48 6.05
N VAL A 372 -26.23 -23.55 6.54
CA VAL A 372 -26.32 -23.29 7.99
C VAL A 372 -27.02 -24.45 8.68
N TYR A 373 -28.13 -24.94 8.13
CA TYR A 373 -28.88 -26.04 8.70
C TYR A 373 -28.05 -27.33 8.78
N GLU A 374 -27.30 -27.65 7.73
CA GLU A 374 -26.41 -28.82 7.71
C GLU A 374 -25.22 -28.67 8.66
N SER A 375 -24.68 -27.46 8.83
CA SER A 375 -23.51 -27.25 9.68
C SER A 375 -23.84 -27.24 11.18
N ASN A 376 -24.99 -26.70 11.60
CA ASN A 376 -25.30 -26.55 13.02
C ASN A 376 -26.79 -26.69 13.41
N GLY A 377 -27.68 -27.06 12.48
CA GLY A 377 -29.11 -27.25 12.71
C GLY A 377 -29.94 -25.97 12.85
N GLN A 378 -29.35 -24.80 12.63
CA GLN A 378 -30.03 -23.51 12.77
C GLN A 378 -30.83 -23.15 11.51
N VAL A 379 -32.03 -22.61 11.72
CA VAL A 379 -32.84 -22.01 10.65
C VAL A 379 -32.41 -20.57 10.43
N THR A 380 -31.90 -20.25 9.24
CA THR A 380 -31.56 -18.88 8.81
C THR A 380 -32.17 -18.56 7.46
N TYR A 381 -32.25 -17.26 7.13
CA TYR A 381 -32.70 -16.75 5.84
C TYR A 381 -31.56 -15.99 5.17
N ALA A 382 -31.58 -15.93 3.83
CA ALA A 382 -30.64 -15.12 3.07
C ALA A 382 -30.90 -13.62 3.32
N ASP A 383 -29.86 -12.80 3.18
CA ASP A 383 -30.00 -11.35 3.33
C ASP A 383 -30.81 -10.77 2.15
N GLU A 384 -31.86 -10.04 2.47
CA GLU A 384 -32.83 -9.51 1.49
C GLU A 384 -32.45 -8.15 0.91
N ASN A 385 -31.52 -7.42 1.52
CA ASN A 385 -31.29 -6.00 1.22
C ASN A 385 -30.90 -5.82 -0.25
N PHE A 386 -29.90 -6.55 -0.74
CA PHE A 386 -29.50 -6.42 -2.15
C PHE A 386 -30.60 -6.84 -3.13
N ALA A 387 -31.33 -7.93 -2.84
CA ALA A 387 -32.44 -8.38 -3.68
C ALA A 387 -33.57 -7.36 -3.73
N ARG A 388 -33.85 -6.68 -2.61
CA ARG A 388 -34.84 -5.62 -2.53
C ARG A 388 -34.38 -4.39 -3.29
N GLU A 389 -33.19 -3.87 -3.02
CA GLU A 389 -32.72 -2.62 -3.61
C GLU A 389 -32.46 -2.74 -5.11
N ILE A 390 -31.98 -3.89 -5.60
CA ILE A 390 -31.79 -4.09 -7.03
C ILE A 390 -33.10 -3.99 -7.80
N MET A 391 -34.21 -4.49 -7.24
CA MET A 391 -35.54 -4.38 -7.83
C MET A 391 -36.14 -2.98 -7.60
N GLN A 392 -36.10 -2.51 -6.36
CA GLN A 392 -36.81 -1.32 -5.91
C GLN A 392 -36.18 -0.01 -6.39
N LEU A 393 -34.86 0.12 -6.23
CA LEU A 393 -34.15 1.38 -6.46
C LEU A 393 -33.37 1.37 -7.76
N PHE A 394 -32.78 0.23 -8.13
CA PHE A 394 -31.85 0.19 -9.25
C PHE A 394 -32.49 -0.19 -10.59
N THR A 395 -33.67 -0.81 -10.61
CA THR A 395 -34.26 -1.31 -11.87
C THR A 395 -35.74 -1.00 -12.07
N ILE A 396 -36.64 -1.79 -11.49
CA ILE A 396 -38.04 -1.91 -11.92
C ILE A 396 -39.01 -1.09 -11.08
N GLY A 397 -38.63 -0.71 -9.86
CA GLY A 397 -39.46 0.09 -8.97
C GLY A 397 -40.54 -0.72 -8.24
N LEU A 398 -41.37 -0.01 -7.47
CA LEU A 398 -42.38 -0.61 -6.58
C LEU A 398 -43.65 -1.07 -7.30
N VAL A 399 -44.03 -0.39 -8.38
CA VAL A 399 -45.31 -0.60 -9.08
C VAL A 399 -45.14 -0.68 -10.58
N TRP A 400 -45.97 -1.50 -11.23
CA TRP A 400 -45.96 -1.61 -12.68
C TRP A 400 -46.36 -0.29 -13.32
N LEU A 401 -45.63 0.12 -14.35
CA LEU A 401 -45.92 1.33 -15.11
C LEU A 401 -46.47 1.00 -16.50
N ASN A 402 -47.30 1.90 -17.03
CA ASN A 402 -47.61 1.98 -18.45
C ASN A 402 -46.41 2.56 -19.22
N GLN A 403 -46.46 2.49 -20.56
CA GLN A 403 -45.40 3.04 -21.41
C GLN A 403 -45.25 4.57 -21.29
N ASP A 404 -46.28 5.26 -20.79
CA ASP A 404 -46.25 6.69 -20.50
C ASP A 404 -45.74 7.03 -19.08
N GLY A 405 -45.32 6.02 -18.31
CA GLY A 405 -44.82 6.17 -16.94
C GLY A 405 -45.90 6.27 -15.86
N THR A 406 -47.20 6.20 -16.22
CA THR A 406 -48.27 6.20 -15.21
C THR A 406 -48.41 4.83 -14.53
N PRO A 407 -48.79 4.76 -13.23
CA PRO A 407 -49.00 3.49 -12.55
C PRO A 407 -50.13 2.67 -13.20
N LYS A 408 -49.89 1.38 -13.42
CA LYS A 408 -50.95 0.42 -13.76
C LYS A 408 -51.83 0.20 -12.54
N LEU A 409 -53.13 0.23 -12.78
CA LEU A 409 -54.15 0.03 -11.76
C LEU A 409 -54.85 -1.31 -11.97
N ASP A 410 -55.20 -1.98 -10.89
CA ASP A 410 -56.06 -3.15 -10.88
C ASP A 410 -57.54 -2.78 -11.14
N ALA A 411 -58.42 -3.78 -11.14
CA ALA A 411 -59.85 -3.58 -11.33
C ALA A 411 -60.52 -2.69 -10.27
N ASN A 412 -59.86 -2.46 -9.13
CA ASN A 412 -60.34 -1.63 -8.02
C ASN A 412 -59.71 -0.24 -8.02
N GLY A 413 -58.86 0.09 -9.01
CA GLY A 413 -58.16 1.36 -9.07
C GLY A 413 -56.92 1.44 -8.16
N LYS A 414 -56.44 0.33 -7.59
CA LYS A 414 -55.20 0.29 -6.79
C LYS A 414 -54.00 0.01 -7.69
N GLN A 415 -52.86 0.64 -7.41
CA GLN A 415 -51.60 0.35 -8.09
C GLN A 415 -51.20 -1.13 -7.94
N ILE A 416 -50.68 -1.71 -9.02
CA ILE A 416 -50.22 -3.09 -9.04
C ILE A 416 -48.75 -3.13 -8.65
N GLU A 417 -48.43 -3.80 -7.54
CA GLU A 417 -47.06 -4.00 -7.05
C GLU A 417 -46.28 -4.93 -8.00
N VAL A 418 -44.98 -4.66 -8.17
CA VAL A 418 -44.12 -5.43 -9.11
C VAL A 418 -43.72 -6.79 -8.52
N TYR A 419 -43.53 -6.85 -7.22
CA TYR A 419 -43.07 -8.01 -6.49
C TYR A 419 -43.69 -8.06 -5.10
N SER A 420 -43.74 -9.25 -4.52
CA SER A 420 -44.14 -9.52 -3.14
C SER A 420 -42.92 -9.71 -2.24
N ASN A 421 -43.16 -9.86 -0.93
CA ASN A 421 -42.08 -10.25 -0.02
C ASN A 421 -41.55 -11.67 -0.30
N GLU A 422 -42.40 -12.57 -0.81
CA GLU A 422 -41.97 -13.93 -1.20
C GLU A 422 -40.97 -13.88 -2.35
N ASP A 423 -41.18 -12.97 -3.31
CA ASP A 423 -40.24 -12.75 -4.41
C ASP A 423 -38.90 -12.25 -3.87
N ILE A 424 -38.89 -11.25 -2.98
CA ILE A 424 -37.67 -10.73 -2.35
C ILE A 424 -36.89 -11.85 -1.64
N MET A 425 -37.56 -12.64 -0.81
CA MET A 425 -36.96 -13.79 -0.12
C MET A 425 -36.41 -14.83 -1.11
N SER A 426 -37.12 -15.04 -2.22
CA SER A 426 -36.71 -15.95 -3.26
C SER A 426 -35.44 -15.46 -3.97
N PHE A 427 -35.41 -14.19 -4.39
CA PHE A 427 -34.25 -13.56 -5.04
C PHE A 427 -33.05 -13.41 -4.10
N ALA A 428 -33.26 -13.17 -2.80
CA ALA A 428 -32.20 -13.10 -1.78
C ALA A 428 -31.30 -14.34 -1.79
N ARG A 429 -31.88 -15.52 -2.04
CA ARG A 429 -31.12 -16.77 -2.15
C ARG A 429 -30.10 -16.75 -3.29
N ALA A 430 -30.33 -15.98 -4.34
CA ALA A 430 -29.38 -15.79 -5.44
C ALA A 430 -28.16 -14.95 -5.08
N TRP A 431 -28.10 -14.37 -3.88
CA TRP A 431 -27.00 -13.54 -3.40
C TRP A 431 -26.22 -14.18 -2.24
N THR A 432 -26.45 -15.46 -1.99
CA THR A 432 -25.65 -16.27 -1.05
C THR A 432 -24.34 -16.73 -1.69
N GLY A 433 -23.30 -16.92 -0.87
CA GLY A 433 -22.00 -17.45 -1.27
C GLY A 433 -21.01 -16.41 -1.79
N PHE A 434 -21.34 -15.12 -1.85
CA PHE A 434 -20.40 -14.10 -2.31
C PHE A 434 -19.33 -13.83 -1.25
N ARG A 435 -18.05 -13.97 -1.65
CA ARG A 435 -16.90 -13.81 -0.76
C ARG A 435 -15.76 -13.07 -1.44
N LYS A 436 -15.00 -12.32 -0.66
CA LYS A 436 -13.76 -11.67 -1.10
C LYS A 436 -12.66 -12.72 -1.29
N TYR A 437 -11.82 -12.50 -2.30
CA TYR A 437 -10.54 -13.21 -2.41
C TYR A 437 -9.61 -12.84 -1.24
N GLN A 438 -8.55 -13.63 -1.09
CA GLN A 438 -7.44 -13.22 -0.23
C GLN A 438 -6.86 -11.89 -0.72
N ASP A 439 -6.29 -11.15 0.22
CA ASP A 439 -5.64 -9.89 -0.08
C ASP A 439 -4.38 -10.13 -0.92
N ARG A 440 -4.20 -9.35 -1.99
CA ARG A 440 -3.00 -9.37 -2.81
C ARG A 440 -2.15 -8.15 -2.51
N GLY A 441 -0.84 -8.30 -2.50
CA GLY A 441 0.06 -7.15 -2.32
C GLY A 441 0.10 -6.31 -3.58
N ASN A 442 0.04 -4.97 -3.45
CA ASN A 442 -0.15 -3.94 -4.49
C ASN A 442 -1.54 -3.27 -4.54
N ILE A 443 -2.36 -3.44 -3.51
CA ILE A 443 -3.60 -2.67 -3.35
C ILE A 443 -3.56 -1.85 -2.06
N GLU A 444 -4.33 -0.77 -2.04
CA GLU A 444 -4.59 0.05 -0.88
C GLU A 444 -5.42 -0.72 0.14
N ASN A 445 -4.83 -0.96 1.31
CA ASN A 445 -5.51 -1.63 2.40
C ASN A 445 -4.91 -1.22 3.75
N GLU A 446 -5.75 -0.82 4.69
CA GLU A 446 -5.30 -0.39 6.00
C GLU A 446 -4.88 -1.56 6.91
N GLN A 447 -5.40 -2.78 6.67
CA GLN A 447 -5.19 -3.92 7.57
C GLN A 447 -4.74 -5.17 6.81
N ALA A 448 -3.67 -5.80 7.31
CA ALA A 448 -3.23 -7.09 6.81
C ALA A 448 -4.25 -8.13 7.28
N CYS A 449 -5.16 -8.53 6.40
CA CYS A 449 -6.16 -9.54 6.72
C CYS A 449 -6.55 -10.35 5.48
N SER A 450 -6.75 -11.65 5.65
CA SER A 450 -7.02 -12.60 4.56
C SER A 450 -8.39 -12.43 3.87
N THR A 451 -9.22 -11.48 4.33
CA THR A 451 -10.54 -11.18 3.78
C THR A 451 -10.78 -9.67 3.60
N CYS A 452 -9.70 -8.88 3.51
CA CYS A 452 -9.78 -7.42 3.43
C CYS A 452 -9.80 -6.89 1.99
N ASN A 453 -9.62 -7.76 0.98
CA ASN A 453 -9.62 -7.37 -0.42
C ASN A 453 -10.95 -6.69 -0.82
N ARG A 454 -10.91 -5.36 -0.94
CA ARG A 454 -12.04 -4.52 -1.38
C ARG A 454 -11.92 -4.11 -2.84
N GLN A 455 -10.82 -4.46 -3.49
CA GLN A 455 -10.48 -4.04 -4.84
C GLN A 455 -10.97 -5.02 -5.89
N ASP A 456 -10.75 -6.32 -5.66
CA ASP A 456 -11.04 -7.34 -6.65
C ASP A 456 -12.50 -7.82 -6.62
N PRO A 457 -13.07 -8.19 -7.78
CA PRO A 457 -14.38 -8.79 -7.83
C PRO A 457 -14.46 -10.04 -6.94
N MET A 458 -15.52 -10.17 -6.16
CA MET A 458 -15.77 -11.33 -5.31
C MET A 458 -15.92 -12.62 -6.11
N PHE A 459 -15.74 -13.76 -5.45
CA PHE A 459 -16.10 -15.08 -5.99
C PHE A 459 -17.35 -15.63 -5.32
N ILE A 460 -17.89 -16.70 -5.91
CA ILE A 460 -19.02 -17.45 -5.35
C ILE A 460 -18.49 -18.74 -4.73
N ASP A 461 -18.52 -18.82 -3.42
CA ASP A 461 -18.31 -20.03 -2.62
C ASP A 461 -19.50 -20.97 -2.83
N LYS A 462 -19.24 -22.04 -3.59
CA LYS A 462 -20.27 -23.01 -4.00
C LYS A 462 -20.94 -23.71 -2.82
N ASP A 463 -20.22 -23.90 -1.71
CA ASP A 463 -20.74 -24.64 -0.55
C ASP A 463 -21.70 -23.76 0.26
N ARG A 464 -21.48 -22.45 0.27
CA ARG A 464 -22.38 -21.46 0.88
C ARG A 464 -23.51 -21.00 -0.03
N ARG A 465 -23.45 -21.33 -1.32
CA ARG A 465 -24.43 -20.95 -2.34
C ARG A 465 -25.73 -21.73 -2.16
N ASP A 466 -26.86 -21.05 -2.30
CA ASP A 466 -28.15 -21.72 -2.42
C ASP A 466 -28.25 -22.38 -3.80
N VAL A 467 -28.47 -23.70 -3.81
CA VAL A 467 -28.53 -24.53 -5.03
C VAL A 467 -29.95 -24.77 -5.54
N PHE A 468 -30.96 -24.35 -4.79
CA PHE A 468 -32.36 -24.59 -5.14
C PHE A 468 -32.87 -23.58 -6.18
N PRO A 469 -33.93 -23.90 -6.94
CA PRO A 469 -34.54 -22.94 -7.86
C PRO A 469 -35.07 -21.69 -7.15
N LYS A 470 -34.88 -20.53 -7.78
CA LYS A 470 -35.43 -19.24 -7.35
C LYS A 470 -36.62 -18.94 -8.26
N SER A 471 -37.71 -18.41 -7.73
CA SER A 471 -38.83 -17.96 -8.57
C SER A 471 -38.42 -16.76 -9.42
N ASP A 472 -38.99 -16.63 -10.61
CA ASP A 472 -39.00 -15.37 -11.36
C ASP A 472 -40.25 -14.53 -11.03
N LEU A 473 -40.31 -13.29 -11.50
CA LEU A 473 -41.45 -12.38 -11.30
C LEU A 473 -42.68 -12.72 -12.17
N LEU A 474 -42.59 -13.73 -13.03
CA LEU A 474 -43.62 -14.11 -13.99
C LEU A 474 -44.24 -15.49 -13.68
N GLY A 475 -43.94 -16.06 -12.51
CA GLY A 475 -44.46 -17.34 -12.04
C GLY A 475 -43.69 -18.58 -12.52
N GLY A 476 -42.49 -18.39 -13.09
CA GLY A 476 -41.52 -19.43 -13.42
C GLY A 476 -40.39 -19.53 -12.39
N TYR A 477 -39.30 -20.19 -12.77
CA TYR A 477 -38.08 -20.25 -11.98
C TYR A 477 -36.87 -19.70 -12.78
N ILE A 478 -35.84 -19.31 -12.05
CA ILE A 478 -34.56 -18.85 -12.59
C ILE A 478 -33.63 -20.07 -12.64
N GLY A 479 -33.19 -20.41 -13.85
CA GLY A 479 -32.19 -21.47 -14.05
C GLY A 479 -32.77 -22.89 -14.11
N ASP A 480 -33.97 -23.06 -14.66
CA ASP A 480 -34.77 -24.30 -14.75
C ASP A 480 -34.08 -25.48 -15.43
N ARG A 481 -32.85 -25.27 -15.90
CA ARG A 481 -31.95 -26.30 -16.42
C ARG A 481 -30.53 -25.88 -16.02
N TYR A 482 -29.80 -26.78 -15.37
CA TYR A 482 -28.34 -26.69 -15.38
C TYR A 482 -27.88 -26.76 -16.83
N PRO A 483 -26.91 -25.94 -17.29
CA PRO A 483 -26.21 -26.24 -18.53
C PRO A 483 -25.51 -27.58 -18.34
N LEU A 484 -26.07 -28.63 -18.93
CA LEU A 484 -25.46 -29.95 -18.91
C LEU A 484 -24.26 -29.91 -19.86
N CYS A 485 -23.25 -30.76 -19.61
CA CYS A 485 -22.15 -30.93 -20.57
C CYS A 485 -22.64 -31.31 -21.98
N VAL A 486 -23.86 -31.87 -22.10
CA VAL A 486 -24.51 -32.19 -23.39
C VAL A 486 -25.13 -30.98 -24.08
N ASP A 487 -25.43 -29.92 -23.33
CA ASP A 487 -25.92 -28.64 -23.87
C ASP A 487 -24.77 -27.78 -24.40
N LEU A 488 -23.53 -28.11 -23.97
CA LEU A 488 -22.32 -27.49 -24.48
C LEU A 488 -22.05 -28.03 -25.89
N PRO A 489 -21.79 -27.14 -26.87
CA PRO A 489 -21.48 -27.59 -28.19
C PRO A 489 -20.20 -28.42 -28.26
N ASP A 490 -20.16 -29.38 -29.20
CA ASP A 490 -18.97 -30.19 -29.48
C ASP A 490 -17.72 -29.31 -29.61
N LYS A 491 -16.67 -29.69 -28.86
CA LYS A 491 -15.37 -29.02 -28.86
C LYS A 491 -15.46 -27.52 -28.59
N MET A 492 -16.38 -27.08 -27.71
CA MET A 492 -16.54 -25.65 -27.39
C MET A 492 -15.24 -24.96 -27.00
N PHE A 493 -14.33 -25.69 -26.35
CA PHE A 493 -13.01 -25.19 -25.96
C PHE A 493 -12.15 -24.82 -27.17
N LEU A 494 -12.36 -25.40 -28.36
CA LEU A 494 -11.61 -25.13 -29.60
C LEU A 494 -12.30 -24.11 -30.53
N ARG A 495 -13.37 -23.45 -30.10
CA ARG A 495 -14.11 -22.51 -30.96
C ARG A 495 -13.31 -21.23 -31.21
N LYS A 496 -13.53 -20.62 -32.38
CA LYS A 496 -13.07 -19.24 -32.65
C LYS A 496 -13.67 -18.31 -31.59
N GLY A 497 -12.84 -17.56 -30.89
CA GLY A 497 -13.22 -16.75 -29.73
C GLY A 497 -13.08 -17.45 -28.37
N ALA A 498 -12.67 -18.72 -28.31
CA ALA A 498 -12.40 -19.39 -27.05
C ALA A 498 -11.18 -18.77 -26.36
N LYS A 499 -11.33 -18.42 -25.07
CA LYS A 499 -10.31 -17.79 -24.23
C LYS A 499 -9.57 -18.88 -23.45
N TYR A 500 -8.26 -18.97 -23.62
CA TYR A 500 -7.39 -19.89 -22.87
C TYR A 500 -6.58 -19.08 -21.87
N ARG A 501 -6.61 -19.51 -20.62
CA ARG A 501 -5.90 -18.86 -19.52
C ARG A 501 -4.77 -19.75 -19.03
N PHE A 502 -3.57 -19.20 -18.92
CA PHE A 502 -2.44 -19.86 -18.28
C PHE A 502 -2.54 -19.63 -16.76
N LEU A 503 -2.73 -20.70 -16.00
CA LEU A 503 -2.95 -20.63 -14.54
C LEU A 503 -1.67 -20.93 -13.72
N GLY A 504 -0.50 -20.94 -14.37
CA GLY A 504 0.79 -21.24 -13.74
C GLY A 504 1.27 -22.69 -13.94
N SER A 505 2.46 -22.99 -13.42
CA SER A 505 3.08 -24.33 -13.46
C SER A 505 2.65 -25.25 -12.32
N ASN A 506 1.84 -24.74 -11.38
CA ASN A 506 1.34 -25.51 -10.24
C ASN A 506 0.20 -26.44 -10.70
N PRO A 507 0.25 -27.75 -10.42
CA PRO A 507 -0.86 -28.68 -10.69
C PRO A 507 -2.14 -28.38 -9.88
N LEU A 508 -2.08 -27.50 -8.88
CA LEU A 508 -3.22 -26.86 -8.21
C LEU A 508 -3.14 -25.34 -8.44
N PRO A 509 -3.70 -24.82 -9.53
CA PRO A 509 -3.69 -23.38 -9.77
C PRO A 509 -4.58 -22.63 -8.76
N GLU A 510 -4.25 -21.36 -8.52
CA GLU A 510 -4.81 -20.49 -7.47
C GLU A 510 -6.34 -20.25 -7.56
N LEU A 511 -6.97 -20.63 -8.67
CA LEU A 511 -8.41 -20.52 -8.92
C LEU A 511 -9.13 -21.87 -9.04
N MET A 512 -8.49 -22.96 -8.60
CA MET A 512 -9.11 -24.28 -8.53
C MET A 512 -9.20 -24.76 -7.08
N GLU A 513 -10.43 -24.96 -6.57
CA GLU A 513 -10.71 -25.58 -5.26
C GLU A 513 -10.67 -27.12 -5.34
N ASP A 514 -9.80 -27.66 -6.17
CA ASP A 514 -9.63 -29.09 -6.29
C ASP A 514 -8.94 -29.64 -5.04
N ASN A 515 -9.37 -30.81 -4.58
CA ASN A 515 -8.79 -31.42 -3.38
C ASN A 515 -7.29 -31.66 -3.59
N ASP A 516 -6.45 -31.34 -2.60
CA ASP A 516 -4.99 -31.43 -2.70
C ASP A 516 -4.45 -32.78 -3.21
N LYS A 517 -5.19 -33.88 -2.97
CA LYS A 517 -4.87 -35.21 -3.51
C LYS A 517 -4.78 -35.23 -5.03
N PHE A 518 -5.51 -34.35 -5.71
CA PHE A 518 -5.53 -34.21 -7.15
C PHE A 518 -4.25 -33.56 -7.70
N ALA A 519 -3.45 -32.87 -6.89
CA ALA A 519 -2.14 -32.36 -7.32
C ALA A 519 -1.17 -33.49 -7.66
N THR A 520 -1.27 -34.60 -6.92
CA THR A 520 -0.34 -35.72 -6.98
C THR A 520 -0.94 -36.98 -7.61
N ASP A 521 -2.25 -36.97 -7.90
CA ASP A 521 -2.93 -38.08 -8.56
C ASP A 521 -2.45 -38.24 -10.02
N PRO A 522 -1.84 -39.39 -10.39
CA PRO A 522 -1.33 -39.65 -11.73
C PRO A 522 -2.43 -40.03 -12.74
N THR A 523 -3.66 -40.28 -12.29
CA THR A 523 -4.80 -40.60 -13.16
C THR A 523 -5.43 -39.36 -13.77
N ILE A 524 -5.21 -38.20 -13.16
CA ILE A 524 -5.70 -36.91 -13.65
C ILE A 524 -4.91 -36.49 -14.87
N LYS A 525 -5.63 -36.35 -16.00
CA LYS A 525 -5.07 -35.89 -17.27
C LYS A 525 -4.94 -34.36 -17.22
N ARG A 526 -3.71 -33.88 -17.06
CA ARG A 526 -3.37 -32.46 -17.18
C ARG A 526 -2.96 -32.17 -18.63
N MET A 527 -3.53 -31.12 -19.20
CA MET A 527 -3.13 -30.67 -20.53
C MET A 527 -1.83 -29.87 -20.41
N ILE A 528 -0.73 -30.46 -20.89
CA ILE A 528 0.56 -29.79 -21.01
C ILE A 528 0.67 -29.29 -22.45
N LEU A 529 0.93 -28.00 -22.61
CA LEU A 529 1.19 -27.43 -23.93
C LEU A 529 2.57 -27.89 -24.40
N ASP A 530 2.58 -28.59 -25.54
CA ASP A 530 3.82 -28.90 -26.23
C ASP A 530 4.50 -27.61 -26.71
N SER A 531 5.82 -27.50 -26.50
CA SER A 531 6.59 -26.31 -26.85
C SER A 531 6.65 -26.03 -28.36
N GLY A 532 6.37 -27.04 -29.19
CA GLY A 532 6.21 -26.91 -30.64
C GLY A 532 4.84 -26.42 -31.08
N SER A 533 3.82 -26.43 -30.19
CA SER A 533 2.44 -26.12 -30.54
C SER A 533 2.22 -24.64 -30.89
N GLY A 534 1.30 -24.38 -31.82
CA GLY A 534 0.93 -23.01 -32.20
C GLY A 534 0.30 -22.21 -31.05
N LEU A 535 -0.39 -22.88 -30.12
CA LEU A 535 -0.95 -22.27 -28.92
C LEU A 535 0.16 -21.90 -27.92
N TYR A 536 1.15 -22.76 -27.71
CA TYR A 536 2.33 -22.44 -26.90
C TYR A 536 3.08 -21.23 -27.47
N LYS A 537 3.33 -21.17 -28.78
CA LYS A 537 4.00 -20.03 -29.42
C LYS A 537 3.21 -18.72 -29.36
N LYS A 538 1.88 -18.79 -29.27
CA LYS A 538 1.03 -17.60 -29.03
C LYS A 538 1.04 -17.18 -27.57
N LEU A 539 1.10 -18.14 -26.63
CA LEU A 539 1.18 -17.88 -25.20
C LEU A 539 2.59 -17.50 -24.74
N TYR A 540 3.64 -17.87 -25.46
CA TYR A 540 5.05 -17.62 -25.12
C TYR A 540 5.71 -16.79 -26.23
N ASN A 541 5.91 -15.50 -25.97
CA ASN A 541 6.46 -14.54 -26.94
C ASN A 541 7.71 -13.86 -26.35
N ASN A 542 8.88 -14.08 -26.97
CA ASN A 542 10.16 -13.45 -26.59
C ASN A 542 10.50 -13.51 -25.09
N GLY A 543 10.27 -14.66 -24.45
CA GLY A 543 10.55 -14.86 -23.03
C GLY A 543 9.37 -14.55 -22.09
N VAL A 544 8.34 -13.85 -22.56
CA VAL A 544 7.18 -13.47 -21.75
C VAL A 544 6.00 -14.42 -22.01
N TYR A 545 5.37 -14.91 -20.95
CA TYR A 545 4.11 -15.65 -21.05
C TYR A 545 2.93 -14.66 -21.03
N LEU A 546 2.08 -14.73 -22.06
CA LEU A 546 0.77 -14.09 -22.06
C LEU A 546 -0.19 -14.94 -21.23
N ASN A 547 -0.87 -14.32 -20.27
CA ASN A 547 -1.84 -15.03 -19.40
C ASN A 547 -3.08 -15.49 -20.15
N THR A 548 -3.41 -14.84 -21.28
CA THR A 548 -4.57 -15.19 -22.07
C THR A 548 -4.30 -15.18 -23.57
N VAL A 549 -4.76 -16.21 -24.29
CA VAL A 549 -4.88 -16.20 -25.76
C VAL A 549 -6.32 -16.51 -26.18
N ILE A 550 -6.82 -15.75 -27.17
CA ILE A 550 -8.11 -15.98 -27.83
C ILE A 550 -7.83 -16.63 -29.20
N LEU A 551 -8.49 -17.76 -29.49
CA LEU A 551 -8.34 -18.49 -30.76
C LEU A 551 -9.04 -17.84 -31.96
#